data_AF-A0A349A3C9-F1
#
_entry.id   AF-A0A349A3C9-F1
#
_cell.length_a   1.000
_cell.length_b   1.000
_cell.length_c   1.000
_cell.angle_alpha   90.00
_cell.angle_beta   90.00
_cell.angle_gamma   90.00
#
_symmetry.space_group_name_H-M   'P 1'
#
loop_
_entity.id
_entity.type
_entity.pdbx_description
1 polymer ?
#
loop_
_entity_poly.entity_id
_entity_poly.type
_entity_poly.pdbx_seq_one_letter_code
_entity_poly.pdbx_strand_id
1 'polypeptide(L)'
;LAGFSLGGIAQVKYSTGSFKLNATGTGFDRTESFDSWIPMLGLGVHVGLLADLLELRAQATGGAYDSENYAYEALADLSLTPFPFLDIHAGYKLVQLKVDQNNYMMDVFYTGPYAGLTLGF
;
A
#
# COMPACT_ATOMS: atom_id res chain seq x y z
N LEU A 1 30.67 -0.75 3.82
CA LEU A 1 30.45 -1.85 2.86
C LEU A 1 29.00 -1.74 2.39
N ALA A 2 28.72 -1.99 1.11
CA ALA A 2 27.35 -2.16 0.61
C ALA A 2 26.75 -3.46 1.18
N GLY A 3 25.53 -3.40 1.71
CA GLY A 3 24.82 -4.55 2.29
C GLY A 3 23.66 -5.02 1.42
N PHE A 4 23.33 -6.32 1.47
CA PHE A 4 22.13 -6.89 0.84
C PHE A 4 21.31 -7.60 1.90
N SER A 5 20.00 -7.36 1.94
CA SER A 5 19.07 -8.10 2.78
C SER A 5 17.79 -8.47 2.03
N LEU A 6 17.21 -9.61 2.43
CA LEU A 6 15.92 -10.11 1.97
C LEU A 6 15.08 -10.39 3.22
N GLY A 7 13.83 -9.94 3.22
CA GLY A 7 12.91 -10.12 4.34
C GLY A 7 11.51 -10.51 3.89
N GLY A 8 10.81 -11.25 4.76
CA GLY A 8 9.37 -11.46 4.64
C GLY A 8 8.61 -10.25 5.19
N ILE A 9 7.48 -9.93 4.56
CA ILE A 9 6.58 -8.85 4.96
C ILE A 9 5.22 -9.46 5.28
N ALA A 10 4.65 -9.08 6.43
CA ALA A 10 3.27 -9.34 6.78
C ALA A 10 2.60 -8.02 7.14
N GLN A 11 1.49 -7.70 6.49
CA GLN A 11 0.75 -6.46 6.71
C GLN A 11 -0.76 -6.69 6.53
N VAL A 12 -1.58 -5.79 7.07
CA VAL A 12 -3.03 -5.81 6.89
C VAL A 12 -3.44 -4.48 6.28
N LYS A 13 -4.18 -4.51 5.18
CA LYS A 13 -4.75 -3.31 4.57
C LYS A 13 -6.20 -3.18 4.99
N TYR A 14 -6.55 -2.04 5.57
CA TYR A 14 -7.92 -1.67 5.93
C TYR A 14 -8.41 -0.55 5.02
N SER A 15 -9.60 -0.71 4.45
CA SER A 15 -10.24 0.27 3.57
C SER A 15 -11.68 0.50 4.03
N THR A 16 -12.09 1.76 4.06
CA THR A 16 -13.46 2.16 4.37
C THR A 16 -13.96 3.11 3.29
N GLY A 17 -15.20 2.92 2.85
CA GLY A 17 -15.83 3.80 1.88
C GLY A 17 -17.31 4.01 2.18
N SER A 18 -17.81 5.20 1.84
CA SER A 18 -19.20 5.60 2.02
C SER A 18 -19.79 6.07 0.70
N PHE A 19 -20.89 5.46 0.28
CA PHE A 19 -21.64 5.89 -0.90
C PHE A 19 -22.93 6.59 -0.47
N LYS A 20 -23.19 7.78 -1.02
CA LYS A 20 -24.45 8.50 -0.87
C LYS A 20 -25.15 8.56 -2.23
N LEU A 21 -26.31 7.93 -2.34
CA LEU A 21 -27.18 8.01 -3.51
C LEU A 21 -28.36 8.93 -3.20
N ASN A 22 -28.43 10.06 -3.90
CA ASN A 22 -29.53 11.03 -3.83
C ASN A 22 -30.29 11.03 -5.16
N ALA A 23 -31.57 10.64 -5.15
CA ALA A 23 -32.46 10.78 -6.29
C ALA A 23 -33.53 11.85 -6.02
N THR A 24 -33.25 13.09 -6.41
CA THR A 24 -34.06 14.29 -6.15
C THR A 24 -35.49 14.21 -6.71
N GLY A 25 -35.75 13.31 -7.67
CA GLY A 25 -37.07 13.11 -8.27
C GLY A 25 -37.99 12.09 -7.57
N THR A 26 -37.45 11.24 -6.67
CA THR A 26 -38.21 10.14 -6.02
C THR A 26 -38.17 10.17 -4.49
N GLY A 27 -37.45 11.13 -3.88
CA GLY A 27 -37.27 11.19 -2.43
C GLY A 27 -36.41 10.06 -1.86
N PHE A 28 -35.61 9.39 -2.70
CA PHE A 28 -34.78 8.27 -2.32
C PHE A 28 -33.39 8.75 -1.89
N ASP A 29 -33.07 8.53 -0.62
CA ASP A 29 -31.79 8.88 0.00
C ASP A 29 -31.22 7.62 0.68
N ARG A 30 -30.15 7.04 0.12
CA ARG A 30 -29.53 5.82 0.63
C ARG A 30 -28.05 6.07 0.87
N THR A 31 -27.63 5.91 2.13
CA THR A 31 -26.23 5.91 2.55
C THR A 31 -25.82 4.48 2.87
N GLU A 32 -24.86 3.92 2.14
CA GLU A 32 -24.29 2.60 2.37
C GLU A 32 -22.80 2.76 2.69
N SER A 33 -22.31 2.04 3.70
CA SER A 33 -20.92 2.04 4.14
C SER A 33 -20.35 0.65 4.02
N PHE A 34 -19.15 0.53 3.48
CA PHE A 34 -18.42 -0.73 3.42
C PHE A 34 -17.06 -0.60 4.12
N ASP A 35 -16.69 -1.65 4.83
CA ASP A 35 -15.38 -1.88 5.44
C ASP A 35 -14.77 -3.16 4.88
N SER A 36 -13.47 -3.10 4.56
CA SER A 36 -12.73 -4.24 4.02
C SER A 36 -11.37 -4.32 4.71
N TRP A 37 -11.00 -5.53 5.14
CA TRP A 37 -9.68 -5.84 5.66
C TRP A 37 -9.07 -6.99 4.86
N ILE A 38 -7.86 -6.78 4.35
CA ILE A 38 -7.16 -7.77 3.52
C ILE A 38 -5.80 -8.06 4.16
N PRO A 39 -5.58 -9.28 4.67
CA PRO A 39 -4.25 -9.70 5.12
C PRO A 39 -3.35 -9.89 3.89
N MET A 40 -2.15 -9.33 3.93
CA MET A 40 -1.19 -9.39 2.83
C MET A 40 0.16 -9.92 3.33
N LEU A 41 0.77 -10.77 2.51
CA LEU A 41 2.09 -11.32 2.72
C LEU A 41 2.97 -10.97 1.53
N GLY A 42 4.28 -10.92 1.74
CA GLY A 42 5.18 -10.60 0.65
C GLY A 42 6.65 -10.68 1.01
N LEU A 43 7.45 -10.15 0.11
CA LEU A 43 8.90 -10.14 0.20
C LEU A 43 9.42 -8.73 -0.08
N GLY A 44 10.48 -8.36 0.62
CA GLY A 44 11.21 -7.12 0.42
C GLY A 44 12.70 -7.37 0.30
N VAL A 45 13.34 -6.67 -0.63
CA VAL A 45 14.80 -6.62 -0.79
C VAL A 45 15.29 -5.22 -0.47
N HIS A 46 16.43 -5.15 0.21
CA HIS A 46 17.12 -3.89 0.51
C HIS A 46 18.58 -4.03 0.08
N VAL A 47 19.07 -3.02 -0.61
CA VAL A 47 20.43 -2.96 -1.14
C VAL A 47 21.06 -1.64 -0.69
N GLY A 48 21.96 -1.71 0.28
CA GLY A 48 22.78 -0.56 0.68
C GLY A 48 23.81 -0.25 -0.40
N LEU A 49 23.75 0.94 -0.99
CA LEU A 49 24.64 1.39 -2.06
C LEU A 49 25.87 2.12 -1.51
N LEU A 50 25.68 2.96 -0.49
CA LEU A 50 26.74 3.81 0.06
C LEU A 50 26.73 3.77 1.58
N ALA A 51 27.50 2.85 2.19
CA ALA A 51 27.69 2.76 3.64
C ALA A 51 26.39 2.93 4.46
N ASP A 52 25.29 2.35 3.96
CA ASP A 52 23.93 2.41 4.51
C ASP A 52 23.34 3.84 4.63
N LEU A 53 24.03 4.84 4.08
CA LEU A 53 23.52 6.21 3.88
C LEU A 53 22.54 6.25 2.71
N LEU A 54 22.84 5.56 1.61
CA LEU A 54 21.98 5.46 0.44
C LEU A 54 21.60 4.00 0.23
N GLU A 55 20.30 3.72 0.16
CA GLU A 55 19.75 2.39 -0.01
C GLU A 55 18.74 2.36 -1.16
N LEU A 56 18.71 1.24 -1.89
CA LEU A 56 17.66 0.89 -2.84
C LEU A 56 16.78 -0.17 -2.20
N ARG A 57 15.48 0.08 -2.18
CA ARG A 57 14.49 -0.80 -1.56
C ARG A 57 13.46 -1.22 -2.61
N ALA A 58 13.07 -2.47 -2.58
CA ALA A 58 11.95 -2.95 -3.38
C ALA A 58 11.15 -3.99 -2.60
N GLN A 59 9.83 -3.88 -2.64
CA GLN A 59 8.93 -4.79 -1.95
C GLN A 59 7.72 -5.12 -2.81
N ALA A 60 7.22 -6.34 -2.65
CA ALA A 60 5.99 -6.79 -3.27
C ALA A 60 5.20 -7.59 -2.23
N THR A 61 3.92 -7.25 -2.07
CA THR A 61 2.98 -7.91 -1.18
C THR A 61 1.68 -8.21 -1.93
N GLY A 62 1.05 -9.31 -1.58
CA GLY A 62 -0.21 -9.75 -2.12
C GLY A 62 -1.05 -10.40 -1.03
N GLY A 63 -2.36 -10.25 -1.12
CA GLY A 63 -3.27 -10.79 -0.15
C GLY A 63 -4.66 -10.97 -0.73
N ALA A 64 -5.37 -11.96 -0.23
CA ALA A 64 -6.77 -12.19 -0.54
C ALA A 64 -7.50 -12.57 0.74
N TYR A 65 -8.72 -12.06 0.88
CA TYR A 65 -9.65 -12.51 1.92
C TYR A 65 -10.62 -13.57 1.38
N ASP A 66 -11.06 -13.39 0.13
CA ASP A 66 -11.91 -14.34 -0.60
C ASP A 66 -11.56 -14.31 -2.10
N SER A 67 -12.17 -15.18 -2.91
CA SER A 67 -11.95 -15.30 -4.36
C SER A 67 -12.09 -13.98 -5.12
N GLU A 68 -12.93 -13.07 -4.63
CA GLU A 68 -13.27 -11.81 -5.28
C GLU A 68 -12.64 -10.58 -4.59
N ASN A 69 -12.01 -10.78 -3.43
CA ASN A 69 -11.47 -9.72 -2.57
C ASN A 69 -9.95 -9.87 -2.42
N TYR A 70 -9.19 -9.13 -3.22
CA TYR A 70 -7.73 -9.21 -3.22
C TYR A 70 -7.04 -7.85 -3.35
N ALA A 71 -5.79 -7.79 -2.89
CA ALA A 71 -4.94 -6.63 -3.01
C ALA A 71 -3.52 -7.03 -3.40
N TYR A 72 -2.90 -6.23 -4.26
CA TYR A 72 -1.49 -6.30 -4.59
C TYR A 72 -0.85 -4.94 -4.33
N GLU A 73 0.35 -4.94 -3.78
CA GLU A 73 1.13 -3.74 -3.58
C GLU A 73 2.59 -4.01 -3.92
N ALA A 74 3.14 -3.21 -4.81
CA ALA A 74 4.54 -3.22 -5.18
C ALA A 74 5.11 -1.81 -5.00
N LEU A 75 6.35 -1.74 -4.52
CA LEU A 75 7.00 -0.48 -4.21
C LEU A 75 8.49 -0.61 -4.47
N ALA A 76 9.06 0.43 -5.06
CA ALA A 76 10.49 0.54 -5.28
C ALA A 76 10.92 1.98 -4.97
N ASP A 77 11.88 2.15 -4.08
CA ASP A 77 12.32 3.45 -3.59
C ASP A 77 13.82 3.53 -3.36
N LEU A 78 14.31 4.77 -3.36
CA LEU A 78 15.64 5.13 -2.89
C LEU A 78 15.48 5.82 -1.54
N SER A 79 16.23 5.35 -0.56
CA SER A 79 16.27 5.85 0.82
C SER A 79 17.62 6.50 1.10
N LEU A 80 17.60 7.66 1.73
CA LEU A 80 18.75 8.41 2.19
C LEU A 80 18.63 8.61 3.70
N THR A 81 19.55 8.01 4.45
CA THR A 81 19.57 7.99 5.92
C THR A 81 20.75 8.81 6.45
N PRO A 82 20.71 10.16 6.38
CA PRO A 82 21.82 11.02 6.80
C PRO A 82 22.13 10.91 8.29
N PHE A 83 21.13 10.56 9.11
CA PHE A 83 21.28 10.33 10.53
C PHE A 83 20.59 9.02 10.91
N PRO A 84 21.04 8.33 11.97
CA PRO A 84 20.44 7.07 12.42
C PRO A 84 18.94 7.15 12.75
N PHE A 85 18.41 8.36 13.00
CA PHE A 85 17.02 8.62 13.37
C PHE A 85 16.20 9.24 12.24
N LEU A 86 16.79 9.55 11.09
CA LEU A 86 16.12 10.26 9.99
C LEU A 86 16.39 9.52 8.68
N ASP A 87 15.32 8.99 8.09
CA ASP A 87 15.31 8.39 6.76
C ASP A 87 14.42 9.23 5.83
N ILE A 88 14.97 9.61 4.68
CA ILE A 88 14.26 10.32 3.61
C ILE A 88 14.22 9.39 2.42
N HIS A 89 13.03 9.00 1.99
CA HIS A 89 12.90 8.08 0.87
C HIS A 89 11.94 8.60 -0.19
N ALA A 90 12.24 8.29 -1.44
CA ALA A 90 11.40 8.63 -2.57
C ALA A 90 11.42 7.49 -3.58
N GLY A 91 10.26 7.22 -4.15
CA GLY A 91 10.11 6.05 -4.99
C GLY A 91 8.83 6.07 -5.78
N TYR A 92 8.48 4.90 -6.25
CA TYR A 92 7.29 4.65 -7.04
C TYR A 92 6.49 3.53 -6.39
N LYS A 93 5.19 3.75 -6.23
CA LYS A 93 4.28 2.81 -5.58
C LYS A 93 3.18 2.42 -6.55
N LEU A 94 2.88 1.13 -6.58
CA LEU A 94 1.77 0.53 -7.31
C LEU A 94 0.89 -0.22 -6.32
N VAL A 95 -0.39 0.12 -6.32
CA VAL A 95 -1.41 -0.53 -5.50
C VAL A 95 -2.57 -0.92 -6.39
N GLN A 96 -2.92 -2.20 -6.35
CA GLN A 96 -4.15 -2.70 -6.93
C GLN A 96 -5.02 -3.23 -5.80
N LEU A 97 -6.25 -2.73 -5.72
CA LEU A 97 -7.25 -3.17 -4.76
C LEU A 97 -8.50 -3.56 -5.53
N LYS A 98 -8.93 -4.81 -5.37
CA LYS A 98 -10.18 -5.30 -5.91
C LYS A 98 -11.05 -5.82 -4.78
N VAL A 99 -12.25 -5.27 -4.67
CA VAL A 99 -13.25 -5.63 -3.66
C VAL A 99 -14.58 -5.88 -4.37
N ASP A 100 -15.17 -7.04 -4.11
CA ASP A 100 -16.52 -7.40 -4.55
C ASP A 100 -17.33 -7.83 -3.33
N GLN A 101 -18.44 -7.13 -3.08
CA GLN A 101 -19.33 -7.37 -1.94
C GLN A 101 -20.77 -7.02 -2.35
N ASN A 102 -21.67 -8.02 -2.37
CA ASN A 102 -23.13 -7.88 -2.49
C ASN A 102 -23.60 -6.72 -3.41
N ASN A 103 -23.28 -6.80 -4.70
CA ASN A 103 -23.60 -5.83 -5.77
C ASN A 103 -22.71 -4.57 -5.85
N TYR A 104 -21.61 -4.51 -5.10
CA TYR A 104 -20.63 -3.43 -5.17
C TYR A 104 -19.28 -3.96 -5.65
N MET A 105 -18.87 -3.51 -6.83
CA MET A 105 -17.54 -3.76 -7.39
C MET A 105 -16.68 -2.50 -7.27
N MET A 106 -15.54 -2.62 -6.60
CA MET A 106 -14.53 -1.58 -6.54
C MET A 106 -13.22 -2.13 -7.10
N ASP A 107 -12.77 -1.56 -8.22
CA ASP A 107 -11.47 -1.85 -8.84
C ASP A 107 -10.65 -0.56 -8.86
N VAL A 108 -9.68 -0.47 -7.95
CA VAL A 108 -8.83 0.71 -7.81
C VAL A 108 -7.40 0.31 -8.14
N PHE A 109 -6.87 0.93 -9.17
CA PHE A 109 -5.47 0.87 -9.53
C PHE A 109 -4.83 2.25 -9.30
N TYR A 110 -3.94 2.33 -8.31
CA TYR A 110 -3.19 3.53 -8.00
C TYR A 110 -1.71 3.30 -8.32
N THR A 111 -1.13 4.24 -9.06
CA THR A 111 0.28 4.20 -9.42
C THR A 111 0.84 5.61 -9.41
N GLY A 112 2.02 5.81 -8.81
CA GLY A 112 2.60 7.14 -8.78
C GLY A 112 3.88 7.25 -7.98
N PRO A 113 4.60 8.37 -8.16
CA PRO A 113 5.74 8.70 -7.33
C PRO A 113 5.25 9.06 -5.92
N TYR A 114 6.07 8.73 -4.93
CA TYR A 114 5.87 9.18 -3.56
C TYR A 114 7.20 9.60 -2.94
N ALA A 115 7.11 10.45 -1.92
CA ALA A 115 8.22 10.80 -1.07
C ALA A 115 7.76 10.70 0.38
N GLY A 116 8.64 10.27 1.26
CA GLY A 116 8.36 10.05 2.67
C GLY A 116 9.56 10.42 3.52
N LEU A 117 9.26 10.72 4.78
CA LEU A 117 10.23 11.00 5.81
C LEU A 117 9.86 10.14 7.01
N THR A 118 10.81 9.33 7.47
CA THR A 118 10.66 8.44 8.61
C THR A 118 11.58 8.90 9.73
N LEU A 119 11.03 9.00 10.94
CA LEU A 119 11.76 9.30 12.16
C LEU A 119 11.78 8.06 13.05
N GLY A 120 12.99 7.59 13.40
CA GLY A 120 13.22 6.52 14.37
C GLY A 120 13.76 7.09 15.69
N PHE A 121 13.36 6.52 16.83
CA PHE A 121 13.81 6.91 18.17
C PHE A 121 14.26 5.69 18.98
#